data_AF-G3AJL5-F1
#
_entry.id   AF-G3AJL5-F1
#
_cell.length_a   1.000
_cell.length_b   1.000
_cell.length_c   1.000
_cell.angle_alpha   90.00
_cell.angle_beta   90.00
_cell.angle_gamma   90.00
#
_symmetry.space_group_name_H-M   'P 1'
#
loop_
_entity.id
_entity.type
_entity.pdbx_description
1 polymer ?
#
loop_
_entity_poly.entity_id
_entity_poly.type
_entity_poly.pdbx_seq_one_letter_code
_entity_poly.pdbx_strand_id
1 'polypeptide(L)'
;MVSRLHTLLEPIKPVPKYLKKLASQKVTAHPIQTYIPHLEFTSRDLTAISQGLTNNTLTINTQPYQTALLRQLGKQTLLFRLYTSTIFSGQRYLASSPYEIKNDLGYFTNDWVIPQVMRRNGIYDCCVVDDRLVTTERIEYERYLNKVKEVKDKTAIGSLFTLIGLVKVKYGDKEAKQVCDKLVEGKRGIIEIVQEEMK
;
A
#
# COMPACT_ATOMS: atom_id res chain seq x y z
N MET A 1 -25.69 12.15 46.16
CA MET A 1 -25.77 10.71 46.42
C MET A 1 -25.59 9.96 45.11
N VAL A 2 -24.62 9.04 45.11
CA VAL A 2 -24.10 8.19 44.03
C VAL A 2 -25.24 7.41 43.36
N SER A 3 -25.44 7.57 42.04
CA SER A 3 -25.07 6.62 40.97
C SER A 3 -25.49 5.17 41.22
N ARG A 4 -26.31 4.62 40.29
CA ARG A 4 -26.34 3.19 39.89
C ARG A 4 -27.30 3.02 38.70
N LEU A 5 -26.84 3.37 37.52
CA LEU A 5 -27.29 2.71 36.28
C LEU A 5 -26.18 1.73 35.93
N HIS A 6 -26.34 0.49 36.39
CA HIS A 6 -25.57 -0.66 35.90
C HIS A 6 -26.07 -0.99 34.49
N THR A 7 -25.57 -0.29 33.49
CA THR A 7 -25.50 -0.85 32.13
C THR A 7 -24.31 -1.79 32.11
N LEU A 8 -24.60 -3.06 32.42
CA LEU A 8 -23.67 -4.17 32.35
C LEU A 8 -23.09 -4.22 30.92
N LEU A 9 -21.78 -4.03 30.82
CA LEU A 9 -20.99 -4.29 29.63
C LEU A 9 -21.11 -5.78 29.30
N GLU A 10 -21.91 -6.12 28.30
CA GLU A 10 -21.84 -7.45 27.72
C GLU A 10 -20.45 -7.67 27.12
N PRO A 11 -19.81 -8.83 27.37
CA PRO A 11 -18.57 -9.17 26.69
C PRO A 11 -18.86 -9.34 25.20
N ILE A 12 -18.32 -8.44 24.37
CA ILE A 12 -18.42 -8.58 22.92
C ILE A 12 -17.71 -9.88 22.53
N LYS A 13 -18.51 -10.80 21.98
CA LYS A 13 -18.21 -12.20 21.67
C LYS A 13 -16.84 -12.38 20.99
N PRO A 14 -16.13 -13.50 21.25
CA PRO A 14 -14.89 -13.82 20.56
C PRO A 14 -15.11 -13.78 19.05
N VAL A 15 -14.11 -13.25 18.32
CA VAL A 15 -14.05 -13.15 16.86
C VAL A 15 -14.75 -14.37 16.23
N PRO A 16 -15.82 -14.18 15.44
CA PRO A 16 -16.62 -15.29 14.98
C PRO A 16 -15.78 -16.32 14.20
N LYS A 17 -15.93 -17.61 14.54
CA LYS A 17 -15.19 -18.73 13.94
C LYS A 17 -15.35 -18.82 12.40
N TYR A 18 -16.31 -18.12 11.79
CA TYR A 18 -16.44 -18.05 10.33
C TYR A 18 -15.34 -17.21 9.67
N LEU A 19 -14.70 -16.27 10.37
CA LEU A 19 -13.51 -15.56 9.86
C LEU A 19 -12.27 -16.48 9.80
N LYS A 20 -12.25 -17.58 10.56
CA LYS A 20 -11.23 -18.64 10.44
C LYS A 20 -11.45 -19.57 9.23
N LYS A 21 -12.62 -19.53 8.57
CA LYS A 21 -12.97 -20.40 7.43
C LYS A 21 -12.69 -19.79 6.05
N LEU A 22 -12.10 -18.60 5.97
CA LEU A 22 -11.54 -18.07 4.72
C LEU A 22 -10.18 -18.68 4.34
N ALA A 23 -9.59 -19.49 5.23
CA ALA A 23 -8.28 -20.12 5.01
C ALA A 23 -8.28 -21.33 4.07
N SER A 24 -9.41 -21.66 3.44
CA SER A 24 -9.51 -22.76 2.48
C SER A 24 -10.16 -22.33 1.15
N GLN A 25 -9.78 -21.15 0.66
CA GLN A 25 -10.02 -20.82 -0.75
C GLN A 25 -8.90 -21.44 -1.59
N LYS A 26 -9.34 -22.22 -2.59
CA LYS A 26 -8.55 -22.79 -3.69
C LYS A 26 -7.42 -21.86 -4.10
N VAL A 27 -6.26 -22.43 -4.47
CA VAL A 27 -5.05 -21.73 -4.95
C VAL A 27 -5.39 -20.73 -6.05
N THR A 28 -5.83 -19.54 -5.66
CA THR A 28 -5.89 -18.36 -6.50
C THR A 28 -4.49 -17.80 -6.51
N ALA A 29 -3.92 -17.60 -7.70
CA ALA A 29 -2.62 -16.96 -7.85
C ALA A 29 -2.58 -15.68 -6.99
N HIS A 30 -1.49 -15.50 -6.23
CA HIS A 30 -1.35 -14.35 -5.32
C HIS A 30 -1.65 -13.05 -6.09
N PRO A 31 -2.40 -12.08 -5.54
CA PRO A 31 -2.80 -10.88 -6.29
C PRO A 31 -1.64 -10.12 -6.94
N ILE A 32 -0.49 -10.06 -6.25
CA ILE A 32 0.77 -9.49 -6.78
C ILE A 32 1.26 -10.27 -8.02
N GLN A 33 1.24 -11.60 -7.98
CA GLN A 33 1.64 -12.44 -9.11
C GLN A 33 0.68 -12.26 -10.28
N THR A 34 -0.61 -12.06 -10.02
CA THR A 34 -1.59 -11.73 -11.07
C THR A 34 -1.33 -10.34 -11.66
N TYR A 35 -0.92 -9.39 -10.83
CA TYR A 35 -0.61 -8.02 -11.26
C TYR A 35 0.66 -7.93 -12.11
N ILE A 36 1.69 -8.74 -11.79
CA ILE A 36 2.99 -8.79 -12.47
C ILE A 36 3.34 -10.25 -12.79
N PRO A 37 2.70 -10.86 -13.81
CA PRO A 37 2.77 -12.30 -14.05
C PRO A 37 4.13 -12.81 -14.53
N HIS A 38 4.96 -11.93 -15.09
CA HIS A 38 6.26 -12.29 -15.66
C HIS A 38 7.41 -12.28 -14.65
N LEU A 39 7.18 -11.82 -13.41
CA LEU A 39 8.20 -11.81 -12.36
C LEU A 39 7.89 -12.88 -11.32
N GLU A 40 8.88 -13.65 -10.90
CA GLU A 40 8.70 -14.76 -9.96
C GLU A 40 9.01 -14.36 -8.51
N PHE A 41 7.97 -14.13 -7.71
CA PHE A 41 8.13 -13.79 -6.29
C PHE A 41 8.14 -15.06 -5.42
N THR A 42 9.12 -15.15 -4.52
CA THR A 42 9.17 -16.21 -3.51
C THR A 42 8.16 -15.94 -2.39
N SER A 43 7.82 -16.95 -1.60
CA SER A 43 6.94 -16.76 -0.43
C SER A 43 7.49 -15.74 0.59
N ARG A 44 8.81 -15.60 0.67
CA ARG A 44 9.46 -14.58 1.53
C ARG A 44 9.28 -13.18 0.96
N ASP A 45 9.39 -13.03 -0.36
CA ASP A 45 9.13 -11.78 -1.07
C ASP A 45 7.69 -11.33 -0.83
N LEU A 46 6.73 -12.23 -1.04
CA LEU A 46 5.30 -11.97 -0.87
C LEU A 46 4.97 -11.60 0.57
N THR A 47 5.56 -12.30 1.55
CA THR A 47 5.41 -11.96 2.98
C THR A 47 5.94 -10.56 3.26
N ALA A 48 7.17 -10.24 2.81
CA ALA A 48 7.79 -8.93 3.01
C ALA A 48 6.97 -7.79 2.37
N ILE A 49 6.39 -8.04 1.19
CA ILE A 49 5.50 -7.08 0.53
C ILE A 49 4.19 -6.93 1.31
N SER A 50 3.53 -8.03 1.67
CA SER A 50 2.23 -8.01 2.37
C SER A 50 2.27 -7.30 3.72
N GLN A 51 3.42 -7.35 4.41
CA GLN A 51 3.65 -6.75 5.72
C GLN A 51 4.35 -5.39 5.59
N GLY A 52 3.75 -4.48 4.81
CA GLY A 52 4.35 -3.21 4.39
C GLY A 52 4.84 -2.29 5.50
N LEU A 53 4.38 -2.43 6.76
CA LEU A 53 4.87 -1.64 7.90
C LEU A 53 6.01 -2.31 8.69
N THR A 54 6.28 -3.59 8.47
CA THR A 54 7.29 -4.34 9.23
C THR A 54 8.71 -4.14 8.68
N ASN A 55 9.68 -4.15 9.58
CA ASN A 55 11.11 -4.09 9.26
C ASN A 55 11.70 -5.49 9.37
N ASN A 56 11.75 -6.19 8.24
CA ASN A 56 12.33 -7.53 8.14
C ASN A 56 13.62 -7.45 7.30
N THR A 57 14.49 -8.44 7.47
CA THR A 57 15.66 -8.63 6.59
C THR A 57 15.31 -9.68 5.54
N LEU A 58 15.45 -9.30 4.27
CA LEU A 58 15.22 -10.17 3.12
C LEU A 58 16.56 -10.38 2.39
N THR A 59 16.90 -11.63 2.09
CA THR A 59 18.09 -11.93 1.30
C THR A 59 17.73 -11.93 -0.18
N ILE A 60 18.30 -11.00 -0.94
CA ILE A 60 18.12 -10.86 -2.38
C ILE A 60 19.50 -11.01 -3.03
N ASN A 61 19.65 -11.93 -3.99
CA ASN A 61 20.91 -12.15 -4.70
C ASN A 61 22.12 -12.31 -3.76
N THR A 62 21.96 -13.10 -2.69
CA THR A 62 22.95 -13.34 -1.60
C THR A 62 23.23 -12.17 -0.65
N GLN A 63 22.65 -10.99 -0.90
CA GLN A 63 22.83 -9.81 -0.05
C GLN A 63 21.63 -9.57 0.87
N PRO A 64 21.84 -9.22 2.15
CA PRO A 64 20.76 -8.87 3.06
C PRO A 64 20.28 -7.44 2.84
N TYR A 65 18.97 -7.28 2.65
CA TYR A 65 18.30 -5.99 2.53
C TYR A 65 17.26 -5.82 3.62
N GLN A 66 17.23 -4.66 4.27
CA GLN A 66 16.14 -4.30 5.16
C GLN A 66 14.94 -3.83 4.34
N THR A 67 13.73 -4.28 4.69
CA THR A 67 12.50 -3.83 4.02
C THR A 67 12.29 -2.32 4.14
N ALA A 68 12.80 -1.68 5.20
CA ALA A 68 12.80 -0.22 5.33
C ALA A 68 13.54 0.48 4.17
N LEU A 69 14.71 -0.05 3.79
CA LEU A 69 15.49 0.46 2.66
C LEU A 69 14.74 0.23 1.33
N LEU A 70 14.16 -0.96 1.15
CA LEU A 70 13.36 -1.27 -0.04
C LEU A 70 12.17 -0.31 -0.17
N ARG A 71 11.47 0.00 0.92
CA ARG A 71 10.39 1.00 0.92
C ARG A 71 10.89 2.39 0.52
N GLN A 72 12.02 2.83 1.08
CA GLN A 72 12.58 4.14 0.72
C GLN A 72 12.93 4.20 -0.77
N LEU A 73 13.60 3.16 -1.27
CA LEU A 73 14.00 3.04 -2.67
C LEU A 73 12.77 3.00 -3.59
N GLY A 74 11.75 2.21 -3.23
CA GLY A 74 10.51 2.12 -3.99
C GLY A 74 9.72 3.42 -4.01
N LYS A 75 9.65 4.13 -2.87
CA LYS A 75 9.06 5.47 -2.79
C LYS A 75 9.76 6.45 -3.73
N GLN A 76 11.09 6.52 -3.68
CA GLN A 76 11.87 7.40 -4.56
C GLN A 76 11.67 7.04 -6.04
N THR A 77 11.65 5.75 -6.36
CA THR A 77 11.45 5.26 -7.73
C THR A 77 10.06 5.63 -8.26
N LEU A 78 9.01 5.47 -7.45
CA LEU A 78 7.66 5.86 -7.84
C LEU A 78 7.54 7.38 -8.00
N LEU A 79 8.05 8.17 -7.04
CA LEU A 79 7.98 9.63 -7.09
C LEU A 79 8.71 10.18 -8.32
N PHE A 80 9.90 9.67 -8.62
CA PHE A 80 10.63 10.05 -9.83
C PHE A 80 9.80 9.77 -11.10
N ARG A 81 9.17 8.60 -11.17
CA ARG A 81 8.31 8.28 -12.33
C ARG A 81 7.08 9.18 -12.38
N LEU A 82 6.41 9.36 -11.25
CA LEU A 82 5.23 10.21 -11.15
C LEU A 82 5.53 11.64 -11.63
N TYR A 83 6.63 12.23 -11.18
CA TYR A 83 7.00 13.60 -11.56
C TYR A 83 7.32 13.71 -13.05
N THR A 84 8.04 12.73 -13.60
CA THR A 84 8.36 12.69 -15.04
C THR A 84 7.14 12.48 -15.92
N SER A 85 6.14 11.70 -15.47
CA SER A 85 4.91 11.43 -16.21
C SER A 85 3.84 12.52 -16.08
N THR A 86 3.81 13.27 -14.96
CA THR A 86 2.74 14.25 -14.68
C THR A 86 3.17 15.69 -14.98
N ILE A 87 4.30 16.13 -14.41
CA ILE A 87 4.76 17.52 -14.56
C ILE A 87 5.50 17.71 -15.86
N PHE A 88 6.49 16.84 -16.11
CA PHE A 88 7.43 17.02 -17.22
C PHE A 88 6.92 16.47 -18.56
N SER A 89 5.63 16.09 -18.63
CA SER A 89 5.01 15.54 -19.84
C SER A 89 4.67 16.61 -20.90
N GLY A 90 4.59 17.89 -20.54
CA GLY A 90 4.30 18.98 -21.48
C GLY A 90 4.97 20.30 -21.10
N GLN A 91 5.11 21.25 -22.01
CA GLN A 91 5.90 22.48 -21.76
C GLN A 91 5.34 23.43 -20.70
N ARG A 92 4.12 23.19 -20.20
CA ARG A 92 3.47 24.04 -19.17
C ARG A 92 4.33 24.22 -17.93
N TYR A 93 5.07 23.19 -17.49
CA TYR A 93 5.93 23.30 -16.31
C TYR A 93 7.04 24.35 -16.45
N LEU A 94 7.45 24.70 -17.68
CA LEU A 94 8.46 25.73 -17.93
C LEU A 94 7.94 27.14 -17.63
N ALA A 95 6.63 27.34 -17.73
CA ALA A 95 5.97 28.61 -17.45
C ALA A 95 5.32 28.65 -16.06
N SER A 96 5.18 27.51 -15.39
CA SER A 96 4.57 27.42 -14.06
C SER A 96 5.53 27.86 -12.96
N SER A 97 4.97 28.52 -11.94
CA SER A 97 5.75 28.91 -10.75
C SER A 97 6.09 27.68 -9.89
N PRO A 98 7.14 27.75 -9.05
CA PRO A 98 7.46 26.68 -8.10
C PRO A 98 6.31 26.33 -7.15
N TYR A 99 5.46 27.31 -6.82
CA TYR A 99 4.29 27.10 -5.98
C TYR A 99 3.21 26.28 -6.69
N GLU A 100 2.92 26.60 -7.95
CA GLU A 100 1.98 25.85 -8.79
C GLU A 100 2.43 24.41 -8.97
N ILE A 101 3.71 24.19 -9.31
CA ILE A 101 4.28 22.85 -9.45
C ILE A 101 4.13 22.07 -8.14
N LYS A 102 4.44 22.69 -6.99
CA LYS A 102 4.29 22.04 -5.68
C LYS A 102 2.82 21.70 -5.36
N ASN A 103 1.90 22.58 -5.73
CA ASN A 103 0.47 22.36 -5.52
C ASN A 103 -0.04 21.20 -6.39
N ASP A 104 0.32 21.20 -7.68
CA ASP A 104 -0.02 20.13 -8.62
C ASP A 104 0.54 18.78 -8.15
N LEU A 105 1.78 18.76 -7.65
CA LEU A 105 2.39 17.58 -7.04
C LEU A 105 1.62 17.07 -5.82
N GLY A 106 1.11 17.99 -5.00
CA GLY A 106 0.38 17.67 -3.78
C GLY A 106 -0.82 16.75 -4.03
N TYR A 107 -1.48 16.89 -5.18
CA TYR A 107 -2.60 16.02 -5.56
C TYR A 107 -2.16 14.59 -5.85
N PHE A 108 -1.05 14.41 -6.57
CA PHE A 108 -0.58 13.07 -6.97
C PHE A 108 0.23 12.35 -5.89
N THR A 109 0.87 13.08 -4.97
CA THR A 109 1.68 12.50 -3.88
C THR A 109 0.91 12.30 -2.59
N ASN A 110 -0.41 12.54 -2.59
CA ASN A 110 -1.22 12.41 -1.39
C ASN A 110 -1.36 10.94 -0.97
N ASP A 111 -1.20 10.68 0.33
CA ASP A 111 -1.22 9.32 0.89
C ASP A 111 -2.54 8.58 0.64
N TRP A 112 -3.66 9.30 0.41
CA TRP A 112 -4.94 8.65 0.11
C TRP A 112 -4.97 7.96 -1.26
N VAL A 113 -4.17 8.41 -2.23
CA VAL A 113 -4.21 7.92 -3.62
C VAL A 113 -3.69 6.48 -3.70
N ILE A 114 -2.62 6.18 -2.97
CA ILE A 114 -1.92 4.90 -3.04
C ILE A 114 -2.82 3.71 -2.63
N PRO A 115 -3.54 3.74 -1.49
CA PRO A 115 -4.53 2.71 -1.17
C PRO A 115 -5.59 2.52 -2.26
N GLN A 116 -6.04 3.60 -2.92
CA GLN A 116 -7.02 3.49 -4.01
C GLN A 116 -6.45 2.78 -5.23
N VAL A 117 -5.22 3.13 -5.64
CA VAL A 117 -4.51 2.43 -6.73
C VAL A 117 -4.40 0.94 -6.41
N MET A 118 -4.02 0.59 -5.18
CA MET A 118 -3.90 -0.80 -4.77
C MET A 118 -5.23 -1.55 -4.77
N ARG A 119 -6.34 -0.90 -4.37
CA ARG A 119 -7.68 -1.50 -4.42
C ARG A 119 -8.11 -1.76 -5.86
N ARG A 120 -7.98 -0.77 -6.75
CA ARG A 120 -8.35 -0.92 -8.17
C ARG A 120 -7.54 -2.01 -8.88
N ASN A 121 -6.31 -2.24 -8.45
CA ASN A 121 -5.44 -3.29 -8.99
C ASN A 121 -5.51 -4.63 -8.21
N GLY A 122 -6.38 -4.75 -7.20
CA GLY A 122 -6.58 -5.99 -6.43
C GLY A 122 -5.43 -6.35 -5.48
N ILE A 123 -4.43 -5.48 -5.33
CA ILE A 123 -3.24 -5.72 -4.48
C ILE A 123 -3.54 -5.39 -3.02
N TYR A 124 -4.51 -4.51 -2.75
CA TYR A 124 -4.85 -4.11 -1.39
C TYR A 124 -5.27 -5.28 -0.48
N ASP A 125 -5.86 -6.33 -1.07
CA ASP A 125 -6.37 -7.48 -0.32
C ASP A 125 -5.27 -8.39 0.21
N CYS A 126 -4.06 -8.35 -0.37
CA CYS A 126 -2.92 -9.08 0.17
C CYS A 126 -2.22 -8.35 1.33
N CYS A 127 -2.62 -7.14 1.68
CA CYS A 127 -2.00 -6.38 2.77
C CYS A 127 -2.43 -6.94 4.12
N VAL A 128 -1.46 -7.35 4.94
CA VAL A 128 -1.69 -7.94 6.26
C VAL A 128 -1.50 -6.88 7.34
N VAL A 129 -2.54 -6.67 8.13
CA VAL A 129 -2.51 -5.75 9.27
C VAL A 129 -1.82 -6.44 10.44
N ASP A 130 -0.85 -5.75 11.07
CA ASP A 130 -0.29 -6.20 12.34
C ASP A 130 -1.25 -5.82 13.47
N ASP A 131 -1.81 -6.84 14.14
CA ASP A 131 -2.76 -6.67 15.25
C ASP A 131 -2.18 -5.81 16.39
N ARG A 132 -0.85 -5.77 16.55
CA ARG A 132 -0.16 -4.95 17.55
C ARG A 132 -0.32 -3.45 17.28
N LEU A 133 -0.51 -3.05 16.02
CA LEU A 133 -0.72 -1.65 15.63
C LEU A 133 -2.18 -1.21 15.83
N VAL A 134 -3.10 -2.17 15.90
CA VAL A 134 -4.54 -1.92 16.05
C VAL A 134 -4.92 -1.87 17.53
N THR A 135 -4.41 -2.80 18.34
CA THR A 135 -4.93 -3.07 19.69
C THR A 135 -3.89 -2.83 20.77
N THR A 136 -4.00 -1.69 21.46
CA THR A 136 -3.31 -1.42 22.73
C THR A 136 -4.29 -1.20 23.89
N GLU A 137 -5.57 -0.92 23.60
CA GLU A 137 -6.57 -0.53 24.58
C GLU A 137 -7.98 -1.04 24.21
N ARG A 138 -8.89 -1.05 25.19
CA ARG A 138 -10.31 -1.35 24.94
C ARG A 138 -10.95 -0.18 24.19
N ILE A 139 -11.35 -0.41 22.95
CA ILE A 139 -11.97 0.59 22.08
C ILE A 139 -13.34 0.11 21.58
N GLU A 140 -14.24 1.07 21.32
CA GLU A 140 -15.55 0.82 20.71
C GLU A 140 -15.39 0.15 19.33
N TYR A 141 -16.34 -0.71 18.95
CA TYR A 141 -16.24 -1.52 17.74
C TYR A 141 -16.10 -0.68 16.45
N GLU A 142 -16.84 0.42 16.31
CA GLU A 142 -16.73 1.30 15.15
C GLU A 142 -15.36 1.98 15.07
N ARG A 143 -14.83 2.43 16.21
CA ARG A 143 -13.48 3.00 16.31
C ARG A 143 -12.41 1.96 15.97
N TYR A 144 -12.61 0.70 16.40
CA TYR A 144 -11.76 -0.41 16.02
C TYR A 144 -11.73 -0.61 14.50
N LEU A 145 -12.90 -0.68 13.85
CA LEU A 145 -12.97 -0.85 12.40
C LEU A 145 -12.28 0.30 11.65
N ASN A 146 -12.47 1.54 12.09
CA ASN A 146 -11.79 2.70 11.50
C ASN A 146 -10.26 2.60 11.67
N LYS A 147 -9.79 2.19 12.86
CA LYS A 147 -8.35 2.01 13.11
C LYS A 147 -7.75 0.88 12.29
N VAL A 148 -8.46 -0.25 12.13
CA VAL A 148 -8.03 -1.35 11.23
C VAL A 148 -7.88 -0.84 9.81
N LYS A 149 -8.86 -0.07 9.31
CA LYS A 149 -8.80 0.53 7.97
C LYS A 149 -7.62 1.47 7.82
N GLU A 150 -7.39 2.36 8.79
CA GLU A 150 -6.27 3.31 8.77
C GLU A 150 -4.92 2.58 8.75
N VAL A 151 -4.74 1.58 9.63
CA VAL A 151 -3.51 0.78 9.66
C VAL A 151 -3.35 0.02 8.35
N LYS A 152 -4.43 -0.55 7.79
CA LYS A 152 -4.38 -1.26 6.50
C LYS A 152 -4.00 -0.32 5.36
N ASP A 153 -4.49 0.92 5.35
CA ASP A 153 -4.12 1.92 4.34
C ASP A 153 -2.64 2.30 4.44
N LYS A 154 -2.11 2.48 5.66
CA LYS A 154 -0.67 2.69 5.88
C LYS A 154 0.17 1.46 5.48
N THR A 155 -0.31 0.26 5.78
CA THR A 155 0.30 -0.99 5.31
C THR A 155 0.33 -1.06 3.80
N ALA A 156 -0.77 -0.74 3.13
CA ALA A 156 -0.85 -0.73 1.67
C ALA A 156 0.23 0.20 1.08
N ILE A 157 0.35 1.42 1.59
CA ILE A 157 1.42 2.35 1.16
C ILE A 157 2.80 1.73 1.30
N GLY A 158 3.10 1.17 2.48
CA GLY A 158 4.36 0.49 2.74
C GLY A 158 4.58 -0.72 1.81
N SER A 159 3.53 -1.50 1.55
CA SER A 159 3.53 -2.68 0.69
C SER A 159 3.84 -2.33 -0.75
N LEU A 160 3.22 -1.27 -1.29
CA LEU A 160 3.49 -0.81 -2.65
C LEU A 160 4.95 -0.38 -2.80
N PHE A 161 5.47 0.40 -1.84
CA PHE A 161 6.86 0.83 -1.89
C PHE A 161 7.83 -0.34 -1.73
N THR A 162 7.55 -1.29 -0.83
CA THR A 162 8.36 -2.52 -0.72
C THR A 162 8.36 -3.30 -2.03
N LEU A 163 7.19 -3.44 -2.69
CA LEU A 163 7.08 -4.12 -3.99
C LEU A 163 7.97 -3.47 -5.04
N ILE A 164 7.90 -2.15 -5.21
CA ILE A 164 8.68 -1.43 -6.21
C ILE A 164 10.18 -1.54 -5.90
N GLY A 165 10.57 -1.33 -4.63
CA GLY A 165 11.95 -1.44 -4.20
C GLY A 165 12.51 -2.85 -4.41
N LEU A 166 11.73 -3.87 -4.08
CA LEU A 166 12.09 -5.27 -4.32
C LEU A 166 12.26 -5.54 -5.82
N VAL A 167 11.31 -5.09 -6.65
CA VAL A 167 11.39 -5.30 -8.10
C VAL A 167 12.67 -4.67 -8.66
N LYS A 168 12.98 -3.44 -8.22
CA LYS A 168 14.18 -2.72 -8.64
C LYS A 168 15.47 -3.44 -8.26
N VAL A 169 15.57 -3.92 -7.02
CA VAL A 169 16.78 -4.61 -6.53
C VAL A 169 16.92 -6.01 -7.13
N LYS A 170 15.82 -6.74 -7.27
CA LYS A 170 15.84 -8.15 -7.67
C LYS A 170 15.86 -8.35 -9.18
N TYR A 171 15.12 -7.55 -9.94
CA TYR A 171 14.96 -7.72 -11.40
C TYR A 171 15.55 -6.56 -12.20
N GLY A 172 15.77 -5.39 -11.58
CA GLY A 172 16.44 -4.27 -12.21
C GLY A 172 15.53 -3.07 -12.51
N ASP A 173 16.15 -2.03 -13.08
CA ASP A 173 15.51 -0.73 -13.30
C ASP A 173 14.43 -0.77 -14.37
N LYS A 174 14.58 -1.62 -15.39
CA LYS A 174 13.64 -1.71 -16.51
C LYS A 174 12.30 -2.26 -16.03
N GLU A 175 12.32 -3.29 -15.20
CA GLU A 175 11.16 -3.96 -14.62
C GLU A 175 10.49 -3.05 -13.60
N ALA A 176 11.28 -2.39 -12.75
CA ALA A 176 10.74 -1.40 -11.82
C ALA A 176 10.06 -0.24 -12.54
N LYS A 177 10.66 0.25 -13.63
CA LYS A 177 10.04 1.27 -14.49
C LYS A 177 8.71 0.79 -15.04
N GLN A 178 8.64 -0.40 -15.65
CA GLN A 178 7.38 -0.93 -16.19
C GLN A 178 6.26 -1.03 -15.14
N VAL A 179 6.61 -1.46 -13.92
CA VAL A 179 5.66 -1.50 -12.80
C VAL A 179 5.19 -0.09 -12.43
N CYS A 180 6.10 0.87 -12.31
CA CYS A 180 5.76 2.26 -12.03
C CYS A 180 4.91 2.91 -13.14
N ASP A 181 5.25 2.67 -14.41
CA ASP A 181 4.50 3.17 -15.57
C ASP A 181 3.05 2.69 -15.51
N LYS A 182 2.83 1.41 -15.20
CA LYS A 182 1.50 0.84 -15.02
C LYS A 182 0.76 1.44 -13.82
N LEU A 183 1.46 1.69 -12.70
CA LEU A 183 0.88 2.29 -11.49
C LEU A 183 0.54 3.79 -11.66
N VAL A 184 1.29 4.51 -12.49
CA VAL A 184 1.12 5.96 -12.68
C VAL A 184 0.15 6.24 -13.83
N GLU A 185 0.42 5.70 -15.01
CA GLU A 185 -0.25 6.02 -16.28
C GLU A 185 -1.30 4.98 -16.71
N GLY A 186 -1.38 3.83 -16.02
CA GLY A 186 -2.34 2.79 -16.37
C GLY A 186 -3.80 3.24 -16.15
N LYS A 187 -4.75 2.56 -16.81
CA LYS A 187 -6.21 2.81 -16.68
C LYS A 187 -6.76 2.75 -15.25
N ARG A 188 -5.99 2.20 -14.31
CA ARG A 188 -6.31 2.08 -12.87
C ARG A 188 -5.21 2.70 -12.01
N GLY A 189 -4.43 3.61 -12.61
CA GLY A 189 -3.25 4.23 -12.03
C GLY A 189 -3.56 5.55 -11.32
N ILE A 190 -2.50 6.15 -10.81
CA ILE A 190 -2.54 7.39 -10.02
C ILE A 190 -3.19 8.54 -10.80
N ILE A 191 -2.82 8.73 -12.06
CA ILE A 191 -3.31 9.87 -12.86
C ILE A 191 -4.83 9.78 -13.04
N GLU A 192 -5.34 8.61 -13.42
CA GLU A 192 -6.78 8.39 -13.61
C GLU A 192 -7.56 8.63 -12.31
N ILE A 193 -7.08 8.09 -11.18
CA ILE A 193 -7.74 8.25 -9.87
C ILE A 193 -7.82 9.72 -9.47
N VAL A 194 -6.74 10.47 -9.62
CA VAL A 194 -6.72 11.89 -9.25
C VAL A 194 -7.62 12.69 -10.18
N GLN A 195 -7.63 12.40 -11.48
CA GLN A 195 -8.50 13.07 -12.45
C GLN A 195 -9.99 12.82 -12.21
N GLU A 196 -10.36 11.63 -11.72
CA GLU A 196 -11.74 11.32 -11.37
C GLU A 196 -12.22 12.10 -10.13
N GLU A 197 -11.36 12.30 -9.13
CA GLU A 197 -11.70 13.04 -7.89
C GLU A 197 -11.70 14.57 -8.07
N MET A 198 -11.07 15.08 -9.13
CA MET A 198 -11.06 16.50 -9.47
C MET A 198 -12.24 16.94 -10.35
N LYS A 199 -13.12 16.02 -10.75
CA LYS A 199 -14.34 16.29 -11.53
C LYS A 199 -15.53 16.50 -10.61
#